data_AF-A0A395L8P0-F1
#
_entry.id   AF-A0A395L8P0-F1
#
_cell.length_a   1.000
_cell.length_b   1.000
_cell.length_c   1.000
_cell.angle_alpha   90.00
_cell.angle_beta   90.00
_cell.angle_gamma   90.00
#
_symmetry.space_group_name_H-M   'P 1'
#
loop_
_entity.id
_entity.type
_entity.pdbx_description
1 polymer ?
#
loop_
_entity_poly.entity_id
_entity_poly.type
_entity_poly.pdbx_seq_one_letter_code
_entity_poly.pdbx_strand_id
1 'polypeptide(L)'
;MTSHILVIDDDPVQRRLLTNMIERLGHVAHLADNGRSGLELLERKGGIINVILLDLLMPEMNGHGFLDALAERGVDTPVIVQTGQGGIETVVHAMQAGAFDFLVKPVSPERLSVALGNALKMASRDGKVKTSRRPRGGAVGFDDVVSASPAMIRVIDLARRAAQSNIPIVLEGESGVGKEMVARAIQAASDRSGKPFITVNCGAIPHNLVESILFGHEKGAFTGATEKHSGKFVDADGGTLFLDEIGDLPLEVQVKLLRAVQQGEIETIGARHPHRVNVRLISATNKDLINEVREGRFREDLYYRLNVFPITIPALRRRKEDVPVLVRSFVDRFASEQRLNTPLTVSSGAMALLTAYDWPGNIRQLENAIFRAVVLAEGSELTVKDFPQIATQIPGYVVSDRSGFSWGDAGPERPPVAVDPAANLYPDFASTAKSMEADASHDGRMENAIASVDEGGDVRKLAEVEEELIRFALKFYRGQMSQVARKLGIGRSTLYRKLKDYGIDPDNPLREAA
;
A
#
# COMPACT_ATOMS: atom_id res chain seq x y z
N MET A 1 -10.36 24.82 14.45
CA MET A 1 -11.66 24.75 15.14
C MET A 1 -11.79 23.33 15.64
N THR A 2 -12.23 23.14 16.87
CA THR A 2 -12.44 21.80 17.44
C THR A 2 -13.75 21.27 16.86
N SER A 3 -13.68 20.18 16.10
CA SER A 3 -14.84 19.53 15.50
C SER A 3 -15.11 18.21 16.22
N HIS A 4 -16.38 17.81 16.26
CA HIS A 4 -16.79 16.56 16.89
C HIS A 4 -17.01 15.49 15.82
N ILE A 5 -16.36 14.35 16.01
CA ILE A 5 -16.36 13.25 15.07
C ILE A 5 -16.96 12.04 15.78
N LEU A 6 -18.01 11.46 15.22
CA LEU A 6 -18.59 10.22 15.71
C LEU A 6 -17.88 9.05 15.03
N VAL A 7 -17.35 8.10 15.80
CA VAL A 7 -16.70 6.87 15.31
C VAL A 7 -17.56 5.68 15.70
N ILE A 8 -17.99 4.90 14.72
CA ILE A 8 -18.87 3.74 14.87
C ILE A 8 -18.14 2.53 14.31
N ASP A 9 -17.65 1.66 15.19
CA ASP A 9 -16.84 0.49 14.82
C ASP A 9 -16.94 -0.56 15.95
N ASP A 10 -17.14 -1.83 15.62
CA ASP A 10 -17.29 -2.90 16.59
C ASP A 10 -15.94 -3.36 17.16
N ASP A 11 -14.84 -3.16 16.43
CA ASP A 11 -13.50 -3.50 16.88
C ASP A 11 -12.98 -2.44 17.90
N PRO A 12 -12.80 -2.82 19.18
CA PRO A 12 -12.29 -1.89 20.20
C PRO A 12 -10.86 -1.39 19.90
N VAL A 13 -10.06 -2.16 19.15
CA VAL A 13 -8.71 -1.76 18.74
C VAL A 13 -8.78 -0.65 17.70
N GLN A 14 -9.66 -0.77 16.70
CA GLN A 14 -9.86 0.25 15.66
C GLN A 14 -10.41 1.54 16.26
N ARG A 15 -11.40 1.46 17.15
CA ARG A 15 -11.92 2.64 17.85
C ARG A 15 -10.84 3.40 18.59
N ARG A 16 -10.00 2.69 19.36
CA ARG A 16 -8.90 3.33 20.10
C ARG A 16 -7.87 3.98 19.17
N LEU A 17 -7.55 3.32 18.05
CA LEU A 17 -6.64 3.84 17.05
C LEU A 17 -7.19 5.11 16.38
N LEU A 18 -8.46 5.11 15.97
CA LEU A 18 -9.12 6.25 15.36
C LEU A 18 -9.28 7.41 16.34
N THR A 19 -9.65 7.14 17.60
CA THR A 19 -9.70 8.16 18.66
C THR A 19 -8.37 8.88 18.81
N ASN A 20 -7.27 8.13 18.93
CA ASN A 20 -5.94 8.73 19.07
C ASN A 20 -5.58 9.59 17.85
N MET A 21 -5.92 9.15 16.63
CA MET A 21 -5.68 9.93 15.41
C MET A 21 -6.52 11.22 15.39
N ILE A 22 -7.80 11.12 15.73
CA ILE A 22 -8.75 12.25 15.75
C ILE A 22 -8.37 13.29 16.79
N GLU A 23 -8.03 12.87 18.01
CA GLU A 23 -7.63 13.76 19.09
C GLU A 23 -6.31 14.47 18.77
N ARG A 24 -5.36 13.76 18.13
CA ARG A 24 -4.10 14.35 17.65
C ARG A 24 -4.31 15.41 16.55
N LEU A 25 -5.36 15.27 15.73
CA LEU A 25 -5.77 16.29 14.76
C LEU A 25 -6.46 17.50 15.42
N GLY A 26 -6.66 17.51 16.74
CA GLY A 26 -7.30 18.60 17.48
C GLY A 26 -8.82 18.57 17.43
N HIS A 27 -9.39 17.38 17.26
CA HIS A 27 -10.84 17.13 17.21
C HIS A 27 -11.27 16.24 18.38
N VAL A 28 -12.57 16.16 18.64
CA VAL A 28 -13.14 15.34 19.73
C VAL A 28 -13.79 14.11 19.12
N ALA A 29 -13.34 12.93 19.53
CA ALA A 29 -13.94 11.67 19.11
C ALA A 29 -15.07 11.27 20.08
N HIS A 30 -16.24 10.92 19.54
CA HIS A 30 -17.30 10.21 20.25
C HIS A 30 -17.36 8.79 19.73
N LEU A 31 -17.49 7.80 20.61
CA LEU A 31 -17.40 6.39 20.24
C LEU A 31 -18.75 5.69 20.34
N ALA A 32 -19.04 4.83 19.37
CA ALA A 32 -20.15 3.89 19.34
C ALA A 32 -19.62 2.52 18.89
N ASP A 33 -20.15 1.45 19.47
CA ASP A 33 -19.78 0.05 19.20
C ASP A 33 -20.61 -0.62 18.11
N ASN A 34 -21.73 -0.01 17.68
CA ASN A 34 -22.57 -0.52 16.60
C ASN A 34 -23.45 0.60 16.02
N GLY A 35 -24.15 0.31 14.92
CA GLY A 35 -25.03 1.28 14.27
C GLY A 35 -26.15 1.82 15.18
N ARG A 36 -26.70 1.00 16.08
CA ARG A 36 -27.78 1.43 16.99
C ARG A 36 -27.28 2.42 18.03
N SER A 37 -26.17 2.13 18.71
CA SER A 37 -25.56 3.05 19.67
C SER A 37 -25.08 4.34 19.00
N GLY A 38 -24.65 4.26 17.73
CA GLY A 38 -24.37 5.42 16.89
C GLY A 38 -25.59 6.32 16.66
N LEU A 39 -26.75 5.74 16.34
CA LEU A 39 -28.00 6.49 16.15
C LEU A 39 -28.49 7.14 17.44
N GLU A 40 -28.45 6.43 18.57
CA GLU A 40 -28.81 7.01 19.86
C GLU A 40 -27.87 8.17 20.26
N LEU A 41 -26.59 8.08 19.90
CA LEU A 41 -25.63 9.15 20.15
C LEU A 41 -25.90 10.37 19.26
N LEU A 42 -26.33 10.16 18.02
CA LEU A 42 -26.80 11.22 17.14
C LEU A 42 -28.12 11.84 17.61
N GLU A 43 -29.04 11.08 18.19
CA GLU A 43 -30.26 11.66 18.78
C GLU A 43 -29.94 12.55 19.99
N ARG A 44 -28.96 12.14 20.82
CA ARG A 44 -28.55 12.88 22.02
C ARG A 44 -27.61 14.05 21.73
N LYS A 45 -26.77 13.96 20.71
CA LYS A 45 -25.66 14.90 20.43
C LYS A 45 -25.56 15.36 18.96
N GLY A 46 -26.58 15.10 18.14
CA GLY A 46 -26.52 15.31 16.69
C GLY A 46 -26.21 16.75 16.28
N GLY A 47 -26.68 17.73 17.05
CA GLY A 47 -26.41 19.15 16.77
C GLY A 47 -24.95 19.60 16.90
N ILE A 48 -24.07 18.77 17.47
CA ILE A 48 -22.62 19.08 17.60
C ILE A 48 -21.73 18.21 16.72
N ILE A 49 -22.23 17.08 16.20
CA ILE A 49 -21.43 16.13 15.41
C ILE A 49 -21.28 16.68 13.99
N ASN A 50 -20.03 16.77 13.53
CA ASN A 50 -19.71 17.36 12.23
C ASN A 50 -19.39 16.33 11.15
N VAL A 51 -18.90 15.15 11.54
CA VAL A 51 -18.55 14.05 10.64
C VAL A 51 -18.79 12.72 11.36
N ILE A 52 -19.21 11.71 10.62
CA ILE A 52 -19.37 10.34 11.11
C ILE A 52 -18.35 9.44 10.39
N LEU A 53 -17.58 8.65 11.13
CA LEU A 53 -16.79 7.53 10.64
C LEU A 53 -17.56 6.24 10.95
N LEU A 54 -17.84 5.43 9.93
CA LEU A 54 -18.74 4.28 10.04
C LEU A 54 -18.08 3.02 9.47
N ASP A 55 -17.94 1.97 10.26
CA ASP A 55 -17.61 0.65 9.73
C ASP A 55 -18.82 0.02 9.01
N LEU A 56 -18.60 -0.52 7.80
CA LEU A 56 -19.64 -1.20 7.04
C LEU A 56 -19.96 -2.60 7.58
N LEU A 57 -18.98 -3.26 8.21
CA LEU A 57 -19.08 -4.66 8.63
C LEU A 57 -19.09 -4.77 10.16
N MET A 58 -20.23 -4.47 10.76
CA MET A 58 -20.46 -4.63 12.21
C MET A 58 -21.57 -5.65 12.49
N PRO A 59 -21.51 -6.41 13.60
CA PRO A 59 -22.62 -7.21 14.10
C PRO A 59 -23.84 -6.35 14.47
N GLU A 60 -25.03 -6.95 14.42
CA GLU A 60 -26.34 -6.29 14.63
C GLU A 60 -26.74 -5.33 13.50
N MET A 61 -26.76 -4.02 13.76
CA MET A 61 -27.06 -3.00 12.75
C MET A 61 -25.79 -2.72 11.94
N ASN A 62 -25.74 -3.29 10.74
CA ASN A 62 -24.64 -3.11 9.81
C ASN A 62 -24.57 -1.64 9.30
N GLY A 63 -23.42 -1.24 8.75
CA GLY A 63 -23.21 0.14 8.32
C GLY A 63 -24.16 0.58 7.19
N HIS A 64 -24.68 -0.35 6.40
CA HIS A 64 -25.69 -0.04 5.39
C HIS A 64 -27.04 0.36 6.02
N GLY A 65 -27.54 -0.43 6.98
CA GLY A 65 -28.76 -0.07 7.70
C GLY A 65 -28.64 1.24 8.47
N PHE A 66 -27.44 1.60 8.91
CA PHE A 66 -27.16 2.92 9.49
C PHE A 66 -27.27 4.06 8.48
N LEU A 67 -26.75 3.90 7.27
CA LEU A 67 -26.88 4.90 6.20
C LEU A 67 -28.35 5.09 5.79
N ASP A 68 -29.11 4.01 5.63
CA ASP A 68 -30.54 4.05 5.30
C ASP A 68 -31.33 4.81 6.38
N ALA A 69 -31.05 4.52 7.66
CA ALA A 69 -31.69 5.19 8.78
C ALA A 69 -31.35 6.69 8.87
N LEU A 70 -30.13 7.11 8.45
CA LEU A 70 -29.77 8.53 8.37
C LEU A 70 -30.54 9.25 7.26
N ALA A 71 -30.67 8.60 6.10
CA ALA A 71 -31.41 9.15 4.95
C ALA A 71 -32.90 9.33 5.27
N GLU A 72 -33.55 8.34 5.91
CA GLU A 72 -34.94 8.44 6.35
C GLU A 72 -35.19 9.57 7.35
N ARG A 73 -34.19 9.89 8.17
CA ARG A 73 -34.25 10.92 9.21
C ARG A 73 -33.83 12.31 8.73
N GLY A 74 -33.37 12.45 7.48
CA GLY A 74 -32.92 13.72 6.91
C GLY A 74 -31.71 14.32 7.62
N VAL A 75 -30.77 13.48 8.07
CA VAL A 75 -29.54 13.94 8.74
C VAL A 75 -28.45 14.23 7.71
N ASP A 76 -28.14 15.51 7.47
CA ASP A 76 -27.16 15.95 6.45
C ASP A 76 -25.68 15.86 6.88
N THR A 77 -25.37 15.11 7.94
CA THR A 77 -24.00 15.00 8.44
C THR A 77 -23.17 14.09 7.53
N PRO A 78 -22.00 14.54 7.01
CA PRO A 78 -21.18 13.70 6.13
C PRO A 78 -20.70 12.42 6.82
N VAL A 79 -20.91 11.28 6.15
CA VAL A 79 -20.49 9.96 6.61
C VAL A 79 -19.31 9.46 5.79
N ILE A 80 -18.19 9.15 6.44
CA ILE A 80 -17.05 8.48 5.83
C ILE A 80 -17.10 7.02 6.23
N VAL A 81 -17.21 6.13 5.26
CA VAL A 81 -17.32 4.68 5.52
C VAL A 81 -15.96 4.02 5.58
N GLN A 82 -15.83 2.98 6.39
CA GLN A 82 -14.64 2.17 6.58
C GLN A 82 -14.94 0.71 6.24
N THR A 83 -14.03 0.03 5.56
CA THR A 83 -14.20 -1.40 5.25
C THR A 83 -12.87 -2.15 5.27
N GLY A 84 -12.86 -3.37 5.81
CA GLY A 84 -11.71 -4.29 5.78
C GLY A 84 -11.56 -5.08 4.47
N GLN A 85 -12.59 -5.15 3.64
CA GLN A 85 -12.51 -5.73 2.29
C GLN A 85 -12.81 -4.65 1.25
N GLY A 86 -11.82 -4.33 0.41
CA GLY A 86 -11.93 -3.38 -0.69
C GLY A 86 -12.74 -3.90 -1.89
N GLY A 87 -13.81 -4.65 -1.65
CA GLY A 87 -14.70 -5.13 -2.70
C GLY A 87 -15.43 -3.96 -3.36
N ILE A 88 -15.34 -3.89 -4.70
CA ILE A 88 -15.91 -2.79 -5.51
C ILE A 88 -17.41 -2.61 -5.22
N GLU A 89 -18.17 -3.70 -5.09
CA GLU A 89 -19.62 -3.68 -4.83
C GLU A 89 -19.97 -3.01 -3.50
N THR A 90 -19.22 -3.29 -2.43
CA THR A 90 -19.46 -2.73 -1.10
C THR A 90 -19.21 -1.22 -1.06
N VAL A 91 -18.17 -0.75 -1.76
CA VAL A 91 -17.85 0.68 -1.85
C VAL A 91 -18.90 1.42 -2.68
N VAL A 92 -19.31 0.85 -3.82
CA VAL A 92 -20.36 1.45 -4.68
C VAL A 92 -21.68 1.57 -3.94
N HIS A 93 -22.09 0.51 -3.23
CA HIS A 93 -23.34 0.51 -2.48
C HIS A 93 -23.33 1.55 -1.35
N ALA A 94 -22.22 1.68 -0.60
CA ALA A 94 -22.10 2.69 0.44
C ALA A 94 -22.16 4.13 -0.09
N MET A 95 -21.53 4.41 -1.25
CA MET A 95 -21.60 5.73 -1.89
C MET A 95 -23.02 6.04 -2.41
N GLN A 96 -23.72 5.05 -2.97
CA GLN A 96 -25.12 5.19 -3.41
C GLN A 96 -26.08 5.43 -2.23
N ALA A 97 -25.79 4.86 -1.07
CA ALA A 97 -26.52 5.07 0.18
C ALA A 97 -26.20 6.41 0.87
N GLY A 98 -25.40 7.29 0.24
CA GLY A 98 -25.16 8.65 0.73
C GLY A 98 -23.86 8.85 1.52
N ALA A 99 -22.92 7.90 1.48
CA ALA A 99 -21.58 8.12 2.04
C ALA A 99 -20.83 9.23 1.27
N PHE A 100 -20.10 10.07 2.02
CA PHE A 100 -19.30 11.18 1.50
C PHE A 100 -17.95 10.72 0.93
N ASP A 101 -17.26 9.83 1.63
CA ASP A 101 -15.97 9.26 1.24
C ASP A 101 -15.85 7.85 1.84
N PHE A 102 -14.87 7.08 1.39
CA PHE A 102 -14.59 5.76 1.94
C PHE A 102 -13.10 5.58 2.26
N LEU A 103 -12.84 4.69 3.23
CA LEU A 103 -11.51 4.34 3.70
C LEU A 103 -11.38 2.81 3.75
N VAL A 104 -10.33 2.29 3.15
CA VAL A 104 -10.00 0.87 3.25
C VAL A 104 -9.10 0.67 4.46
N LYS A 105 -9.49 -0.25 5.36
CA LYS A 105 -8.66 -0.64 6.51
C LYS A 105 -7.47 -1.49 6.01
N PRO A 106 -6.24 -1.27 6.51
CA PRO A 106 -5.87 -0.34 7.58
C PRO A 106 -5.79 1.13 7.10
N VAL A 107 -6.39 2.04 7.89
CA VAL A 107 -6.51 3.46 7.54
C VAL A 107 -5.22 4.21 7.88
N SER A 108 -4.63 4.92 6.92
CA SER A 108 -3.48 5.80 7.17
C SER A 108 -3.94 7.16 7.77
N PRO A 109 -3.15 7.78 8.66
CA PRO A 109 -3.48 9.07 9.24
C PRO A 109 -3.62 10.19 8.20
N GLU A 110 -2.81 10.17 7.14
CA GLU A 110 -2.86 11.17 6.07
C GLU A 110 -4.16 11.04 5.29
N ARG A 111 -4.55 9.80 4.97
CA ARG A 111 -5.80 9.55 4.25
C ARG A 111 -7.01 9.90 5.12
N LEU A 112 -6.97 9.59 6.42
CA LEU A 112 -7.99 10.00 7.38
C LEU A 112 -8.06 11.52 7.53
N SER A 113 -6.92 12.20 7.64
CA SER A 113 -6.83 13.66 7.76
C SER A 113 -7.37 14.37 6.52
N VAL A 114 -7.06 13.85 5.32
CA VAL A 114 -7.61 14.36 4.06
C VAL A 114 -9.11 14.13 3.98
N ALA A 115 -9.59 12.92 4.32
CA ALA A 115 -11.02 12.58 4.28
C ALA A 115 -11.82 13.45 5.27
N LEU A 116 -11.36 13.56 6.52
CA LEU A 116 -11.94 14.43 7.55
C LEU A 116 -11.88 15.90 7.14
N GLY A 117 -10.75 16.36 6.61
CA GLY A 117 -10.60 17.75 6.15
C GLY A 117 -11.56 18.11 5.01
N ASN A 118 -11.84 17.17 4.11
CA ASN A 118 -12.82 17.36 3.03
C ASN A 118 -14.26 17.31 3.54
N ALA A 119 -14.59 16.37 4.43
CA ALA A 119 -15.91 16.24 5.03
C ALA A 119 -16.26 17.48 5.88
N LEU A 120 -15.32 17.96 6.70
CA LEU A 120 -15.48 19.17 7.51
C LEU A 120 -15.63 20.44 6.66
N LYS A 121 -14.96 20.52 5.51
CA LYS A 121 -15.16 21.63 4.56
C LYS A 121 -16.59 21.62 4.02
N MET A 122 -17.18 20.45 3.73
CA MET A 122 -18.58 20.35 3.30
C MET A 122 -19.54 20.76 4.42
N ALA A 123 -19.35 20.24 5.64
CA ALA A 123 -20.15 20.61 6.81
C ALA A 123 -20.08 22.12 7.14
N SER A 124 -18.97 22.79 6.78
CA SER A 124 -18.80 24.23 6.94
C SER A 124 -19.41 25.09 5.80
N ARG A 125 -19.77 24.50 4.64
CA ARG A 125 -20.31 25.23 3.48
C ARG A 125 -21.76 25.67 3.68
N ASP A 126 -22.55 24.96 4.48
CA ASP A 126 -23.89 25.41 4.89
C ASP A 126 -23.85 26.49 5.99
N GLY A 127 -22.65 26.78 6.52
CA GLY A 127 -22.41 27.75 7.58
C GLY A 127 -21.37 28.81 7.21
N LYS A 128 -21.68 29.66 6.23
CA LYS A 128 -20.99 30.92 5.87
C LYS A 128 -19.59 30.78 5.24
N VAL A 129 -19.55 31.22 3.98
CA VAL A 129 -18.37 31.66 3.23
C VAL A 129 -17.43 32.48 4.11
N LYS A 130 -16.33 31.88 4.57
CA LYS A 130 -15.15 32.58 5.07
C LYS A 130 -13.93 32.06 4.34
N THR A 131 -13.61 32.76 3.25
CA THR A 131 -12.26 33.12 2.79
C THR A 131 -11.14 32.16 3.19
N SER A 132 -10.70 31.39 2.19
CA SER A 132 -9.37 30.82 2.02
C SER A 132 -8.30 31.51 2.89
N ARG A 133 -7.96 30.89 4.02
CA ARG A 133 -6.60 31.02 4.57
C ARG A 133 -5.74 29.98 3.87
N ARG A 134 -4.90 30.47 2.95
CA ARG A 134 -3.65 29.84 2.54
C ARG A 134 -3.00 29.14 3.73
N PRO A 135 -2.66 27.84 3.63
CA PRO A 135 -1.49 27.35 4.34
C PRO A 135 -0.28 28.09 3.75
N ARG A 136 0.45 28.80 4.61
CA ARG A 136 1.75 29.36 4.24
C ARG A 136 2.75 28.19 4.14
N GLY A 137 3.42 28.09 3.00
CA GLY A 137 4.79 27.60 2.84
C GLY A 137 4.99 26.08 2.83
N GLY A 138 5.35 25.54 1.66
CA GLY A 138 5.83 24.16 1.50
C GLY A 138 5.36 23.53 0.20
N ALA A 139 5.61 24.16 -0.96
CA ALA A 139 5.52 23.40 -2.20
C ALA A 139 6.66 22.38 -2.18
N VAL A 140 6.35 21.09 -2.30
CA VAL A 140 7.34 20.01 -2.34
C VAL A 140 8.30 20.30 -3.49
N GLY A 141 9.50 20.75 -3.17
CA GLY A 141 10.57 21.07 -4.11
C GLY A 141 11.49 19.88 -4.33
N PHE A 142 12.44 20.02 -5.25
CA PHE A 142 13.49 19.00 -5.42
C PHE A 142 14.36 18.84 -4.16
N ASP A 143 14.44 19.88 -3.32
CA ASP A 143 15.15 19.82 -2.04
C ASP A 143 14.43 18.96 -1.00
N ASP A 144 13.12 18.70 -1.19
CA ASP A 144 12.33 17.77 -0.36
C ASP A 144 12.45 16.31 -0.84
N VAL A 145 13.05 16.07 -2.01
CA VAL A 145 13.37 14.71 -2.50
C VAL A 145 14.67 14.27 -1.87
N VAL A 146 14.56 13.72 -0.67
CA VAL A 146 15.70 13.22 0.12
C VAL A 146 16.40 12.07 -0.61
N SER A 147 17.66 12.27 -1.01
CA SER A 147 18.46 11.21 -1.64
C SER A 147 19.97 11.39 -1.42
N ALA A 148 20.67 10.28 -1.23
CA ALA A 148 22.12 10.14 -1.24
C ALA A 148 22.63 9.30 -2.44
N SER A 149 21.74 8.63 -3.19
CA SER A 149 22.13 7.70 -4.25
C SER A 149 22.42 8.41 -5.59
N PRO A 150 23.53 8.08 -6.28
CA PRO A 150 23.83 8.64 -7.60
C PRO A 150 22.75 8.37 -8.65
N ALA A 151 22.01 7.27 -8.50
CA ALA A 151 20.92 6.91 -9.41
C ALA A 151 19.74 7.88 -9.31
N MET A 152 19.35 8.27 -8.10
CA MET A 152 18.25 9.21 -7.90
C MET A 152 18.68 10.66 -8.14
N ILE A 153 19.95 11.02 -7.92
CA ILE A 153 20.49 12.33 -8.34
C ILE A 153 20.29 12.54 -9.85
N ARG A 154 20.59 11.53 -10.68
CA ARG A 154 20.32 11.59 -12.13
C ARG A 154 18.83 11.77 -12.46
N VAL A 155 17.94 11.11 -11.72
CA VAL A 155 16.49 11.27 -11.86
C VAL A 155 16.06 12.71 -11.55
N ILE A 156 16.59 13.28 -10.47
CA ILE A 156 16.32 14.67 -10.07
C ILE A 156 16.82 15.66 -11.14
N ASP A 157 18.02 15.44 -11.70
CA ASP A 157 18.57 16.28 -12.77
C ASP A 157 17.72 16.23 -14.04
N LEU A 158 17.27 15.03 -14.46
CA LEU A 158 16.36 14.86 -15.59
C LEU A 158 15.02 15.55 -15.33
N ALA A 159 14.45 15.35 -14.14
CA ALA A 159 13.20 15.98 -13.74
C ALA A 159 13.30 17.52 -13.71
N ARG A 160 14.43 18.07 -13.27
CA ARG A 160 14.69 19.51 -13.27
C ARG A 160 14.75 20.08 -14.69
N ARG A 161 15.40 19.38 -15.63
CA ARG A 161 15.41 19.77 -17.05
C ARG A 161 14.00 19.69 -17.66
N ALA A 162 13.26 18.63 -17.35
CA ALA A 162 11.90 18.45 -17.82
C ALA A 162 10.95 19.54 -17.33
N ALA A 163 11.14 20.02 -16.08
CA ALA A 163 10.33 21.08 -15.48
C ALA A 163 10.33 22.39 -16.29
N GLN A 164 11.44 22.70 -16.98
CA GLN A 164 11.64 23.92 -17.79
C GLN A 164 10.88 23.94 -19.12
N SER A 165 10.18 22.86 -19.48
CA SER A 165 9.40 22.77 -20.71
C SER A 165 7.98 22.27 -20.44
N ASN A 166 7.05 22.45 -21.39
CA ASN A 166 5.69 21.92 -21.29
C ASN A 166 5.54 20.54 -21.95
N ILE A 167 6.63 19.84 -22.24
CA ILE A 167 6.56 18.51 -22.88
C ILE A 167 5.88 17.50 -21.94
N PRO A 168 5.12 16.52 -22.47
CA PRO A 168 4.62 15.40 -21.68
C PRO A 168 5.77 14.60 -21.05
N ILE A 169 5.60 14.23 -19.79
CA ILE A 169 6.59 13.46 -19.03
C ILE A 169 5.97 12.14 -18.61
N VAL A 170 6.70 11.04 -18.76
CA VAL A 170 6.30 9.72 -18.26
C VAL A 170 7.25 9.29 -17.15
N LEU A 171 6.73 9.05 -15.96
CA LEU A 171 7.46 8.55 -14.82
C LEU A 171 7.26 7.03 -14.71
N GLU A 172 8.31 6.27 -14.95
CA GLU A 172 8.28 4.82 -14.89
C GLU A 172 8.92 4.33 -13.59
N GLY A 173 8.33 3.31 -12.98
CA GLY A 173 8.93 2.66 -11.84
C GLY A 173 7.92 1.90 -11.00
N GLU A 174 8.41 1.01 -10.16
CA GLU A 174 7.59 0.16 -9.31
C GLU A 174 6.64 0.97 -8.41
N SER A 175 5.62 0.31 -7.86
CA SER A 175 4.74 0.98 -6.91
C SER A 175 5.52 1.42 -5.67
N GLY A 176 5.26 2.65 -5.22
CA GLY A 176 5.86 3.19 -3.99
C GLY A 176 7.29 3.72 -4.12
N VAL A 177 7.86 3.87 -5.32
CA VAL A 177 9.21 4.47 -5.51
C VAL A 177 9.27 5.99 -5.38
N GLY A 178 8.12 6.66 -5.26
CA GLY A 178 8.04 8.13 -5.15
C GLY A 178 7.69 8.88 -6.44
N LYS A 179 7.03 8.23 -7.41
CA LYS A 179 6.60 8.86 -8.69
C LYS A 179 5.82 10.15 -8.47
N GLU A 180 4.85 10.16 -7.55
CA GLU A 180 4.06 11.35 -7.24
C GLU A 180 4.90 12.49 -6.64
N MET A 181 5.86 12.17 -5.76
CA MET A 181 6.76 13.17 -5.17
C MET A 181 7.61 13.86 -6.26
N VAL A 182 8.13 13.07 -7.20
CA VAL A 182 8.87 13.61 -8.36
C VAL A 182 7.97 14.47 -9.24
N ALA A 183 6.72 14.04 -9.50
CA ALA A 183 5.76 14.83 -10.27
C ALA A 183 5.44 16.18 -9.60
N ARG A 184 5.28 16.20 -8.28
CA ARG A 184 5.08 17.42 -7.50
C ARG A 184 6.30 18.35 -7.58
N ALA A 185 7.51 17.81 -7.44
CA ALA A 185 8.74 18.58 -7.57
C ALA A 185 8.91 19.20 -8.98
N ILE A 186 8.55 18.44 -10.03
CA ILE A 186 8.53 18.95 -11.41
C ILE A 186 7.55 20.13 -11.55
N GLN A 187 6.33 20.00 -11.00
CA GLN A 187 5.36 21.09 -11.06
C GLN A 187 5.85 22.32 -10.28
N ALA A 188 6.39 22.13 -9.08
CA ALA A 188 6.87 23.21 -8.23
C ALA A 188 8.02 24.00 -8.87
N ALA A 189 8.86 23.33 -9.64
CA ALA A 189 9.99 23.92 -10.37
C ALA A 189 9.67 24.41 -11.79
N SER A 190 8.41 24.30 -12.23
CA SER A 190 7.98 24.71 -13.57
C SER A 190 7.43 26.13 -13.62
N ASP A 191 7.23 26.68 -14.82
CA ASP A 191 6.52 27.94 -15.05
C ASP A 191 5.06 27.92 -14.54
N ARG A 192 4.52 26.72 -14.26
CA ARG A 192 3.19 26.50 -13.67
C ARG A 192 3.23 26.35 -12.15
N SER A 193 4.33 26.76 -11.51
CA SER A 193 4.41 26.80 -10.05
C SER A 193 3.29 27.68 -9.47
N GLY A 194 2.66 27.20 -8.40
CA GLY A 194 1.49 27.86 -7.78
C GLY A 194 0.17 27.77 -8.56
N LYS A 195 0.14 27.14 -9.75
CA LYS A 195 -1.10 26.79 -10.48
C LYS A 195 -1.67 25.45 -9.97
N PRO A 196 -2.91 25.07 -10.34
CA PRO A 196 -3.49 23.80 -9.93
C PRO A 196 -2.60 22.60 -10.30
N PHE A 197 -2.42 21.69 -9.35
CA PHE A 197 -1.81 20.38 -9.56
C PHE A 197 -2.85 19.31 -9.19
N ILE A 198 -3.52 18.78 -10.20
CA ILE A 198 -4.61 17.81 -10.04
C ILE A 198 -4.03 16.41 -10.23
N THR A 199 -4.30 15.52 -9.28
CA THR A 199 -3.83 14.13 -9.31
C THR A 199 -5.00 13.18 -9.53
N VAL A 200 -4.83 12.19 -10.41
CA VAL A 200 -5.82 11.14 -10.66
C VAL A 200 -5.09 9.81 -10.68
N ASN A 201 -5.50 8.86 -9.83
CA ASN A 201 -5.00 7.49 -9.88
C ASN A 201 -5.98 6.65 -10.71
N CYS A 202 -5.57 6.27 -11.91
CA CYS A 202 -6.41 5.55 -12.85
C CYS A 202 -6.69 4.11 -12.41
N GLY A 203 -5.75 3.47 -11.72
CA GLY A 203 -5.91 2.10 -11.19
C GLY A 203 -6.84 2.00 -9.97
N ALA A 204 -7.09 3.10 -9.26
CA ALA A 204 -7.99 3.13 -8.11
C ALA A 204 -9.46 3.43 -8.49
N ILE A 205 -9.73 3.77 -9.74
CA ILE A 205 -11.05 4.20 -10.21
C ILE A 205 -11.70 3.06 -11.02
N PRO A 206 -12.99 2.73 -10.76
CA PRO A 206 -13.72 1.78 -11.60
C PRO A 206 -13.73 2.18 -13.08
N HIS A 207 -13.53 1.22 -13.97
CA HIS A 207 -13.38 1.47 -15.42
C HIS A 207 -14.57 2.21 -16.05
N ASN A 208 -15.78 2.00 -15.53
CA ASN A 208 -17.00 2.68 -15.99
C ASN A 208 -17.11 4.14 -15.54
N LEU A 209 -16.34 4.57 -14.52
CA LEU A 209 -16.39 5.92 -13.97
C LEU A 209 -15.17 6.77 -14.36
N VAL A 210 -14.06 6.14 -14.76
CA VAL A 210 -12.82 6.87 -15.05
C VAL A 210 -12.99 7.92 -16.15
N GLU A 211 -13.81 7.64 -17.15
CA GLU A 211 -14.13 8.59 -18.22
C GLU A 211 -14.86 9.83 -17.68
N SER A 212 -15.89 9.60 -16.86
CA SER A 212 -16.71 10.64 -16.24
C SER A 212 -15.89 11.51 -15.28
N ILE A 213 -14.97 10.90 -14.52
CA ILE A 213 -14.09 11.63 -13.61
C ILE A 213 -13.07 12.47 -14.39
N LEU A 214 -12.44 11.91 -15.44
CA LEU A 214 -11.43 12.63 -16.20
C LEU A 214 -12.02 13.77 -17.03
N PHE A 215 -13.08 13.49 -17.79
CA PHE A 215 -13.62 14.42 -18.80
C PHE A 215 -14.89 15.15 -18.36
N GLY A 216 -15.60 14.67 -17.33
CA GLY A 216 -16.86 15.24 -16.87
C GLY A 216 -18.06 14.75 -17.68
N HIS A 217 -19.26 15.01 -17.17
CA HIS A 217 -20.51 14.65 -17.85
C HIS A 217 -21.60 15.70 -17.65
N GLU A 218 -22.48 15.81 -18.65
CA GLU A 218 -23.71 16.60 -18.55
C GLU A 218 -24.82 15.78 -17.85
N LYS A 219 -25.81 16.48 -17.31
CA LYS A 219 -26.98 15.84 -16.70
C LYS A 219 -27.69 14.94 -17.72
N GLY A 220 -27.94 13.68 -17.34
CA GLY A 220 -28.59 12.69 -18.21
C GLY A 220 -27.67 12.01 -19.23
N ALA A 221 -26.35 12.17 -19.13
CA ALA A 221 -25.40 11.55 -20.06
C ALA A 221 -25.38 10.01 -20.03
N PHE A 222 -25.72 9.40 -18.89
CA PHE A 222 -25.84 7.96 -18.70
C PHE A 222 -26.83 7.65 -17.56
N THR A 223 -27.20 6.38 -17.40
CA THR A 223 -28.09 5.92 -16.31
C THR A 223 -27.45 6.18 -14.95
N GLY A 224 -28.00 7.12 -14.18
CA GLY A 224 -27.45 7.56 -12.89
C GLY A 224 -26.81 8.96 -12.90
N ALA A 225 -26.69 9.62 -14.06
CA ALA A 225 -26.19 10.99 -14.17
C ALA A 225 -27.27 12.03 -13.77
N THR A 226 -27.60 12.10 -12.49
CA THR A 226 -28.63 13.01 -11.93
C THR A 226 -28.21 14.48 -11.97
N GLU A 227 -26.91 14.75 -11.86
CA GLU A 227 -26.32 16.08 -11.85
C GLU A 227 -25.18 16.22 -12.87
N LYS A 228 -24.76 17.46 -13.13
CA LYS A 228 -23.61 17.76 -13.99
C LYS A 228 -22.31 17.64 -13.17
N HIS A 229 -21.28 17.01 -13.74
CA HIS A 229 -19.98 16.89 -13.09
C HIS A 229 -18.85 17.50 -13.93
N SER A 230 -18.02 18.33 -13.30
CA SER A 230 -16.79 18.88 -13.91
C SER A 230 -15.69 17.83 -13.93
N GLY A 231 -15.07 17.61 -15.09
CA GLY A 231 -13.96 16.68 -15.23
C GLY A 231 -12.63 17.22 -14.68
N LYS A 232 -11.71 16.31 -14.35
CA LYS A 232 -10.37 16.65 -13.85
C LYS A 232 -9.51 17.45 -14.84
N PHE A 233 -9.75 17.30 -16.14
CA PHE A 233 -9.10 18.17 -17.14
C PHE A 233 -9.50 19.64 -17.00
N VAL A 234 -10.77 19.92 -16.68
CA VAL A 234 -11.26 21.28 -16.45
C VAL A 234 -10.70 21.82 -15.13
N ASP A 235 -10.69 21.00 -14.09
CA ASP A 235 -10.11 21.37 -12.78
C ASP A 235 -8.60 21.71 -12.89
N ALA A 236 -7.90 21.11 -13.85
CA ALA A 236 -6.48 21.28 -14.09
C ALA A 236 -6.14 22.38 -15.10
N ASP A 237 -7.13 23.11 -15.63
CA ASP A 237 -6.92 24.11 -16.68
C ASP A 237 -5.94 25.22 -16.22
N GLY A 238 -4.98 25.56 -17.10
CA GLY A 238 -3.86 26.44 -16.80
C GLY A 238 -2.82 25.87 -15.82
N GLY A 239 -3.01 24.64 -15.34
CA GLY A 239 -2.17 23.95 -14.36
C GLY A 239 -1.54 22.67 -14.91
N THR A 240 -1.38 21.67 -14.04
CA THR A 240 -0.79 20.37 -14.35
C THR A 240 -1.73 19.25 -13.90
N LEU A 241 -1.93 18.27 -14.78
CA LEU A 241 -2.65 17.03 -14.47
C LEU A 241 -1.64 15.88 -14.35
N PHE A 242 -1.64 15.24 -13.19
CA PHE A 242 -0.86 14.05 -12.91
C PHE A 242 -1.75 12.81 -13.01
N LEU A 243 -1.47 11.93 -13.97
CA LEU A 243 -2.16 10.67 -14.17
C LEU A 243 -1.29 9.51 -13.67
N ASP A 244 -1.62 8.98 -12.49
CA ASP A 244 -0.94 7.82 -11.92
C ASP A 244 -1.56 6.51 -12.43
N GLU A 245 -0.71 5.51 -12.63
CA GLU A 245 -1.04 4.22 -13.22
C GLU A 245 -1.78 4.34 -14.57
N ILE A 246 -1.21 5.12 -15.51
CA ILE A 246 -1.80 5.37 -16.84
C ILE A 246 -2.04 4.09 -17.65
N GLY A 247 -1.24 3.04 -17.39
CA GLY A 247 -1.39 1.72 -18.01
C GLY A 247 -2.63 0.93 -17.56
N ASP A 248 -3.41 1.44 -16.63
CA ASP A 248 -4.71 0.87 -16.22
C ASP A 248 -5.91 1.55 -16.92
N LEU A 249 -5.67 2.55 -17.78
CA LEU A 249 -6.76 3.20 -18.51
C LEU A 249 -7.43 2.26 -19.53
N PRO A 250 -8.78 2.19 -19.57
CA PRO A 250 -9.49 1.50 -20.64
C PRO A 250 -9.20 2.10 -22.03
N LEU A 251 -9.19 1.26 -23.08
CA LEU A 251 -8.88 1.68 -24.46
C LEU A 251 -9.74 2.84 -24.96
N GLU A 252 -11.04 2.85 -24.63
CA GLU A 252 -11.98 3.93 -25.00
C GLU A 252 -11.55 5.29 -24.43
N VAL A 253 -11.06 5.27 -23.19
CA VAL A 253 -10.61 6.46 -22.46
C VAL A 253 -9.27 6.94 -23.01
N GLN A 254 -8.41 6.01 -23.44
CA GLN A 254 -7.14 6.33 -24.11
C GLN A 254 -7.36 7.12 -25.42
N VAL A 255 -8.45 6.86 -26.16
CA VAL A 255 -8.80 7.65 -27.37
C VAL A 255 -9.08 9.11 -27.03
N LYS A 256 -9.87 9.35 -25.98
CA LYS A 256 -10.20 10.71 -25.53
C LYS A 256 -8.99 11.42 -24.95
N LEU A 257 -8.15 10.69 -24.21
CA LEU A 257 -6.89 11.23 -23.71
C LEU A 257 -5.96 11.64 -24.85
N LEU A 258 -5.85 10.84 -25.91
CA LEU A 258 -5.05 11.19 -27.08
C LEU A 258 -5.50 12.52 -27.69
N ARG A 259 -6.82 12.73 -27.85
CA ARG A 259 -7.37 14.01 -28.34
C ARG A 259 -7.00 15.18 -27.42
N ALA A 260 -7.12 15.00 -26.10
CA ALA A 260 -6.73 16.03 -25.13
C ALA A 260 -5.24 16.39 -25.24
N VAL A 261 -4.36 15.42 -25.46
CA VAL A 261 -2.89 15.65 -25.56
C VAL A 261 -2.46 16.19 -26.93
N GLN A 262 -3.18 15.86 -28.00
CA GLN A 262 -2.85 16.34 -29.35
C GLN A 262 -3.45 17.71 -29.65
N GLN A 263 -4.72 17.91 -29.30
CA GLN A 263 -5.51 19.07 -29.72
C GLN A 263 -5.74 20.08 -28.59
N GLY A 264 -5.49 19.69 -27.33
CA GLY A 264 -5.85 20.51 -26.17
C GLY A 264 -7.37 20.66 -26.03
N GLU A 265 -8.13 19.71 -26.55
CA GLU A 265 -9.59 19.72 -26.57
C GLU A 265 -10.14 18.49 -25.84
N ILE A 266 -11.12 18.72 -24.98
CA ILE A 266 -11.83 17.67 -24.24
C ILE A 266 -13.31 17.68 -24.60
N GLU A 267 -13.92 16.51 -24.57
CA GLU A 267 -15.34 16.32 -24.85
C GLU A 267 -15.99 15.69 -23.61
N THR A 268 -16.83 16.47 -22.92
CA THR A 268 -17.64 16.00 -21.80
C THR A 268 -18.67 14.98 -22.29
N ILE A 269 -18.96 13.97 -21.47
CA ILE A 269 -19.92 12.93 -21.85
C ILE A 269 -21.30 13.57 -22.02
N GLY A 270 -21.90 13.38 -23.21
CA GLY A 270 -23.21 13.94 -23.56
C GLY A 270 -23.19 15.40 -24.05
N ALA A 271 -22.02 16.05 -24.12
CA ALA A 271 -21.93 17.39 -24.68
C ALA A 271 -21.88 17.38 -26.21
N ARG A 272 -22.30 18.50 -26.82
CA ARG A 272 -22.37 18.67 -28.27
C ARG A 272 -21.09 19.26 -28.88
N HIS A 273 -20.26 19.91 -28.07
CA HIS A 273 -19.09 20.64 -28.54
C HIS A 273 -17.89 20.40 -27.62
N PRO A 274 -16.68 20.21 -28.19
CA PRO A 274 -15.46 20.11 -27.41
C PRO A 274 -15.09 21.47 -26.79
N HIS A 275 -14.38 21.42 -25.67
CA HIS A 275 -13.86 22.59 -24.95
C HIS A 275 -12.34 22.55 -24.90
N ARG A 276 -11.69 23.70 -25.14
CA ARG A 276 -10.24 23.81 -25.05
C ARG A 276 -9.78 23.93 -23.61
N VAL A 277 -8.73 23.18 -23.27
CA VAL A 277 -8.05 23.20 -21.98
C VAL A 277 -6.54 23.28 -22.19
N ASN A 278 -5.87 24.05 -21.35
CA ASN A 278 -4.43 24.22 -21.37
C ASN A 278 -3.81 23.49 -20.16
N VAL A 279 -3.63 22.19 -20.29
CA VAL A 279 -3.15 21.32 -19.21
C VAL A 279 -1.77 20.76 -19.56
N ARG A 280 -0.81 20.89 -18.65
CA ARG A 280 0.45 20.14 -18.73
C ARG A 280 0.22 18.74 -18.19
N LEU A 281 0.63 17.72 -18.94
CA LEU A 281 0.45 16.33 -18.54
C LEU A 281 1.74 15.74 -17.96
N ILE A 282 1.63 15.12 -16.78
CA ILE A 282 2.64 14.22 -16.21
C ILE A 282 1.94 12.88 -15.99
N SER A 283 2.47 11.81 -16.57
CA SER A 283 1.91 10.46 -16.41
C SER A 283 2.88 9.59 -15.62
N ALA A 284 2.36 8.62 -14.89
CA ALA A 284 3.14 7.64 -14.15
C ALA A 284 2.60 6.23 -14.37
N THR A 285 3.48 5.24 -14.33
CA THR A 285 3.09 3.83 -14.42
C THR A 285 4.11 2.90 -13.77
N ASN A 286 3.63 1.77 -13.26
CA ASN A 286 4.43 0.62 -12.85
C ASN A 286 4.52 -0.49 -13.91
N LYS A 287 3.79 -0.38 -15.03
CA LYS A 287 3.78 -1.36 -16.11
C LYS A 287 4.79 -0.98 -17.21
N ASP A 288 5.20 -1.98 -17.98
CA ASP A 288 5.93 -1.76 -19.23
C ASP A 288 4.93 -1.42 -20.34
N LEU A 289 4.81 -0.12 -20.66
CA LEU A 289 3.87 0.34 -21.68
C LEU A 289 4.14 -0.25 -23.08
N ILE A 290 5.39 -0.63 -23.39
CA ILE A 290 5.71 -1.25 -24.68
C ILE A 290 5.07 -2.65 -24.74
N ASN A 291 5.13 -3.40 -23.65
CA ASN A 291 4.46 -4.70 -23.58
C ASN A 291 2.94 -4.55 -23.58
N GLU A 292 2.39 -3.56 -22.87
CA GLU A 292 0.94 -3.27 -22.92
C GLU A 292 0.47 -2.92 -24.34
N VAL A 293 1.30 -2.24 -25.15
CA VAL A 293 1.01 -1.99 -26.57
C VAL A 293 1.02 -3.29 -27.37
N ARG A 294 2.04 -4.14 -27.21
CA ARG A 294 2.13 -5.44 -27.90
C ARG A 294 0.94 -6.35 -27.57
N GLU A 295 0.45 -6.28 -26.35
CA GLU A 295 -0.68 -7.08 -25.87
C GLU A 295 -2.04 -6.42 -26.17
N GLY A 296 -2.06 -5.28 -26.88
CA GLY A 296 -3.28 -4.60 -27.32
C GLY A 296 -4.07 -3.92 -26.21
N ARG A 297 -3.49 -3.77 -25.01
CA ARG A 297 -4.12 -3.10 -23.85
C ARG A 297 -3.80 -1.61 -23.77
N PHE A 298 -2.77 -1.17 -24.48
CA PHE A 298 -2.43 0.23 -24.61
C PHE A 298 -2.29 0.63 -26.07
N ARG A 299 -2.80 1.80 -26.45
CA ARG A 299 -2.73 2.25 -27.84
C ARG A 299 -1.35 2.77 -28.18
N GLU A 300 -0.83 2.34 -29.32
CA GLU A 300 0.48 2.73 -29.84
C GLU A 300 0.58 4.25 -30.10
N ASP A 301 -0.47 4.85 -30.66
CA ASP A 301 -0.53 6.29 -30.95
C ASP A 301 -0.44 7.15 -29.68
N LEU A 302 -1.12 6.75 -28.61
CA LEU A 302 -1.04 7.38 -27.30
C LEU A 302 0.34 7.17 -26.66
N TYR A 303 0.91 5.96 -26.77
CA TYR A 303 2.24 5.67 -26.24
C TYR A 303 3.29 6.64 -26.78
N TYR A 304 3.41 6.79 -28.10
CA TYR A 304 4.39 7.71 -28.68
C TYR A 304 4.12 9.18 -28.35
N ARG A 305 2.85 9.54 -28.12
CA ARG A 305 2.48 10.91 -27.78
C ARG A 305 2.78 11.27 -26.32
N LEU A 306 2.68 10.29 -25.40
CA LEU A 306 3.02 10.47 -23.99
C LEU A 306 4.53 10.30 -23.75
N ASN A 307 5.15 9.31 -24.37
CA ASN A 307 6.53 8.90 -24.11
C ASN A 307 7.58 9.81 -24.79
N VAL A 308 7.43 11.12 -24.62
CA VAL A 308 8.35 12.14 -25.16
C VAL A 308 9.56 12.32 -24.24
N PHE A 309 9.33 12.29 -22.92
CA PHE A 309 10.38 12.43 -21.92
C PHE A 309 10.20 11.39 -20.79
N PRO A 310 10.66 10.14 -20.99
CA PRO A 310 10.62 9.12 -19.94
C PRO A 310 11.66 9.39 -18.85
N ILE A 311 11.25 9.19 -17.60
CA ILE A 311 12.11 9.22 -16.42
C ILE A 311 11.86 7.95 -15.63
N THR A 312 12.83 7.04 -15.64
CA THR A 312 12.75 5.78 -14.89
C THR A 312 13.30 5.97 -13.47
N ILE A 313 12.44 5.76 -12.47
CA ILE A 313 12.78 5.86 -11.05
C ILE A 313 13.18 4.47 -10.54
N PRO A 314 14.41 4.30 -10.03
CA PRO A 314 14.87 3.01 -9.54
C PRO A 314 14.16 2.57 -8.26
N ALA A 315 13.92 1.26 -8.15
CA ALA A 315 13.43 0.63 -6.93
C ALA A 315 14.40 0.83 -5.76
N LEU A 316 13.90 0.86 -4.53
CA LEU A 316 14.66 1.16 -3.31
C LEU A 316 15.81 0.16 -3.08
N ARG A 317 15.62 -1.14 -3.40
CA ARG A 317 16.68 -2.16 -3.36
C ARG A 317 17.88 -1.87 -4.26
N ARG A 318 17.71 -1.07 -5.32
CA ARG A 318 18.80 -0.65 -6.23
C ARG A 318 19.45 0.66 -5.81
N ARG A 319 19.03 1.24 -4.67
CA ARG A 319 19.52 2.50 -4.09
C ARG A 319 19.50 2.45 -2.56
N LYS A 320 20.06 1.39 -1.98
CA LYS A 320 20.02 1.17 -0.51
C LYS A 320 20.68 2.30 0.28
N GLU A 321 21.54 3.09 -0.36
CA GLU A 321 22.17 4.30 0.19
C GLU A 321 21.15 5.39 0.57
N ASP A 322 19.97 5.40 -0.05
CA ASP A 322 18.89 6.34 0.29
C ASP A 322 18.18 5.96 1.60
N VAL A 323 18.21 4.69 2.01
CA VAL A 323 17.43 4.18 3.14
C VAL A 323 17.75 4.93 4.44
N PRO A 324 19.02 5.11 4.86
CA PRO A 324 19.31 5.80 6.12
C PRO A 324 18.81 7.24 6.16
N VAL A 325 18.87 7.96 5.04
CA VAL A 325 18.45 9.36 4.97
C VAL A 325 16.93 9.46 4.98
N LEU A 326 16.25 8.57 4.24
CA LEU A 326 14.79 8.45 4.26
C LEU A 326 14.26 8.09 5.65
N VAL A 327 14.88 7.12 6.33
CA VAL A 327 14.52 6.71 7.70
C VAL A 327 14.57 7.91 8.65
N ARG A 328 15.69 8.65 8.67
CA ARG A 328 15.84 9.83 9.52
C ARG A 328 14.79 10.88 9.23
N SER A 329 14.59 11.20 7.95
CA SER A 329 13.58 12.17 7.52
C SER A 329 12.16 11.78 7.96
N PHE A 330 11.80 10.50 7.80
CA PHE A 330 10.50 9.99 8.25
C PHE A 330 10.34 10.01 9.76
N VAL A 331 11.36 9.60 10.51
CA VAL A 331 11.33 9.64 11.97
C VAL A 331 11.17 11.08 12.47
N ASP A 332 11.95 12.02 11.95
CA ASP A 332 11.88 13.43 12.32
C ASP A 332 10.51 14.03 12.00
N ARG A 333 10.01 13.78 10.77
CA ARG A 333 8.69 14.25 10.33
C ARG A 333 7.60 13.68 11.24
N PHE A 334 7.55 12.37 11.44
CA PHE A 334 6.52 11.74 12.25
C PHE A 334 6.63 12.12 13.73
N ALA A 335 7.84 12.21 14.30
CA ALA A 335 8.02 12.67 15.68
C ALA A 335 7.48 14.10 15.88
N SER A 336 7.71 14.99 14.90
CA SER A 336 7.19 16.36 14.92
C SER A 336 5.65 16.41 14.81
N GLU A 337 5.07 15.61 13.92
CA GLU A 337 3.61 15.50 13.73
C GLU A 337 2.94 14.90 14.97
N GLN A 338 3.58 13.94 15.63
CA GLN A 338 3.08 13.31 16.86
C GLN A 338 3.31 14.17 18.12
N ARG A 339 3.99 15.33 18.01
CA ARG A 339 4.36 16.22 19.12
C ARG A 339 5.06 15.49 20.27
N LEU A 340 5.98 14.58 19.95
CA LEU A 340 6.77 13.88 20.96
C LEU A 340 7.69 14.89 21.67
N ASN A 341 7.76 14.80 23.00
CA ASN A 341 8.57 15.72 23.82
C ASN A 341 10.09 15.49 23.68
N THR A 342 10.49 14.38 23.08
CA THR A 342 11.89 13.96 22.93
C THR A 342 12.14 13.55 21.48
N PRO A 343 13.27 13.96 20.86
CA PRO A 343 13.62 13.49 19.52
C PRO A 343 13.81 11.98 19.54
N LEU A 344 13.10 11.30 18.65
CA LEU A 344 13.16 9.86 18.51
C LEU A 344 14.39 9.50 17.67
N THR A 345 15.25 8.64 18.19
CA THR A 345 16.46 8.19 17.48
C THR A 345 16.26 6.78 16.94
N VAL A 346 17.11 6.33 16.03
CA VAL A 346 17.09 4.96 15.50
C VAL A 346 18.41 4.30 15.86
N SER A 347 18.35 3.15 16.52
CA SER A 347 19.54 2.42 16.92
C SER A 347 20.33 1.91 15.71
N SER A 348 21.64 1.71 15.87
CA SER A 348 22.50 1.20 14.79
C SER A 348 22.04 -0.18 14.29
N GLY A 349 21.57 -1.04 15.19
CA GLY A 349 21.00 -2.35 14.84
C GLY A 349 19.75 -2.23 13.99
N ALA A 350 18.81 -1.36 14.37
CA ALA A 350 17.61 -1.09 13.58
C ALA A 350 17.94 -0.50 12.22
N MET A 351 18.89 0.46 12.15
CA MET A 351 19.32 1.05 10.89
C MET A 351 19.95 0.02 9.94
N ALA A 352 20.77 -0.89 10.46
CA ALA A 352 21.36 -1.98 9.69
C ALA A 352 20.29 -2.93 9.14
N LEU A 353 19.30 -3.31 9.98
CA LEU A 353 18.15 -4.13 9.57
C LEU A 353 17.38 -3.48 8.43
N LEU A 354 17.01 -2.20 8.59
CA LEU A 354 16.24 -1.44 7.61
C LEU A 354 17.01 -1.27 6.28
N THR A 355 18.33 -1.08 6.34
CA THR A 355 19.17 -0.94 5.15
C THR A 355 19.35 -2.27 4.42
N ALA A 356 19.43 -3.38 5.15
CA ALA A 356 19.61 -4.71 4.57
C ALA A 356 18.37 -5.20 3.81
N TYR A 357 17.16 -4.87 4.30
CA TYR A 357 15.90 -5.31 3.70
C TYR A 357 15.68 -4.76 2.27
N ASP A 358 15.02 -5.55 1.42
CA ASP A 358 14.87 -5.23 0.00
C ASP A 358 13.68 -4.32 -0.33
N TRP A 359 12.75 -4.12 0.60
CA TRP A 359 11.60 -3.22 0.43
C TRP A 359 10.81 -3.45 -0.87
N PRO A 360 10.12 -4.60 -1.03
CA PRO A 360 9.29 -4.86 -2.23
C PRO A 360 8.19 -3.81 -2.46
N GLY A 361 7.71 -3.14 -1.42
CA GLY A 361 6.79 -2.00 -1.52
C GLY A 361 7.48 -0.63 -1.53
N ASN A 362 8.81 -0.61 -1.74
CA ASN A 362 9.66 0.57 -1.88
C ASN A 362 9.51 1.58 -0.72
N ILE A 363 9.58 2.88 -1.03
CA ILE A 363 9.53 3.96 -0.04
C ILE A 363 8.21 3.93 0.74
N ARG A 364 7.09 3.60 0.09
CA ARG A 364 5.78 3.51 0.78
C ARG A 364 5.77 2.44 1.88
N GLN A 365 6.39 1.29 1.64
CA GLN A 365 6.51 0.25 2.67
C GLN A 365 7.44 0.68 3.80
N LEU A 366 8.57 1.32 3.46
CA LEU A 366 9.50 1.88 4.44
C LEU A 366 8.83 2.92 5.34
N GLU A 367 8.16 3.90 4.73
CA GLU A 367 7.40 4.94 5.41
C GLU A 367 6.37 4.36 6.38
N ASN A 368 5.57 3.39 5.94
CA ASN A 368 4.58 2.72 6.79
C ASN A 368 5.22 1.95 7.96
N ALA A 369 6.37 1.29 7.72
CA ALA A 369 7.09 0.58 8.76
C ALA A 369 7.64 1.54 9.83
N ILE A 370 8.24 2.66 9.41
CA ILE A 370 8.73 3.70 10.31
C ILE A 370 7.57 4.36 11.06
N PHE A 371 6.49 4.71 10.36
CA PHE A 371 5.31 5.30 10.98
C PHE A 371 4.76 4.41 12.11
N ARG A 372 4.59 3.11 11.83
CA ARG A 372 4.15 2.14 12.83
C ARG A 372 5.09 2.07 14.04
N ALA A 373 6.40 2.05 13.79
CA ALA A 373 7.40 2.03 14.86
C ALA A 373 7.33 3.30 15.72
N VAL A 374 7.23 4.48 15.11
CA VAL A 374 7.10 5.77 15.83
C VAL A 374 5.82 5.83 16.68
N VAL A 375 4.70 5.31 16.16
CA VAL A 375 3.42 5.30 16.90
C VAL A 375 3.44 4.36 18.10
N LEU A 376 4.13 3.23 17.99
CA LEU A 376 4.21 2.20 19.03
C LEU A 376 5.43 2.36 19.94
N ALA A 377 6.27 3.36 19.71
CA ALA A 377 7.52 3.54 20.43
C ALA A 377 7.26 3.79 21.93
N GLU A 378 7.79 2.90 22.76
CA GLU A 378 7.84 3.05 24.22
C GLU A 378 9.26 3.52 24.61
N GLY A 379 9.63 4.74 24.23
CA GLY A 379 10.96 5.29 24.54
C GLY A 379 11.43 6.39 23.59
N SER A 380 12.71 6.77 23.71
CA SER A 380 13.37 7.78 22.85
C SER A 380 14.21 7.18 21.71
N GLU A 381 14.24 5.85 21.58
CA GLU A 381 15.04 5.15 20.58
C GLU A 381 14.25 3.98 19.98
N LEU A 382 14.20 3.91 18.65
CA LEU A 382 13.68 2.79 17.87
C LEU A 382 14.75 1.72 17.71
N THR A 383 14.41 0.51 18.11
CA THR A 383 15.26 -0.67 18.10
C THR A 383 14.74 -1.71 17.10
N VAL A 384 15.46 -2.82 16.97
CA VAL A 384 15.05 -3.95 16.11
C VAL A 384 13.68 -4.49 16.50
N LYS A 385 13.34 -4.46 17.80
CA LYS A 385 12.08 -4.96 18.34
C LYS A 385 10.86 -4.20 17.80
N ASP A 386 11.05 -2.97 17.37
CA ASP A 386 10.00 -2.11 16.80
C ASP A 386 9.70 -2.45 15.32
N PHE A 387 10.50 -3.34 14.70
CA PHE A 387 10.36 -3.79 13.33
C PHE A 387 10.17 -5.33 13.20
N PRO A 388 9.22 -5.95 13.93
CA PRO A 388 9.07 -7.40 13.94
C PRO A 388 8.72 -7.99 12.57
N GLN A 389 7.96 -7.24 11.75
CA GLN A 389 7.59 -7.62 10.38
C GLN A 389 8.78 -7.70 9.42
N ILE A 390 9.91 -7.05 9.74
CA ILE A 390 11.13 -7.04 8.91
C ILE A 390 12.11 -8.08 9.45
N ALA A 391 12.28 -8.11 10.78
CA ALA A 391 13.18 -9.05 11.45
C ALA A 391 12.83 -10.53 11.16
N THR A 392 11.55 -10.85 11.01
CA THR A 392 11.08 -12.20 10.66
C THR A 392 11.39 -12.62 9.22
N GLN A 393 11.66 -11.67 8.32
CA GLN A 393 11.87 -11.93 6.90
C GLN A 393 13.35 -11.97 6.49
N ILE A 394 14.28 -11.63 7.41
CA ILE A 394 15.72 -11.69 7.17
C ILE A 394 16.29 -12.90 7.92
N PRO A 395 16.68 -13.99 7.23
CA PRO A 395 17.30 -15.15 7.87
C PRO A 395 18.60 -14.76 8.57
N GLY A 396 18.75 -15.11 9.86
CA GLY A 396 19.97 -14.88 10.63
C GLY A 396 19.99 -13.62 11.52
N TYR A 397 18.96 -12.78 11.49
CA TYR A 397 18.84 -11.66 12.44
C TYR A 397 18.27 -12.17 13.78
N VAL A 398 19.13 -12.73 14.63
CA VAL A 398 18.76 -13.07 16.01
C VAL A 398 18.61 -11.76 16.78
N VAL A 399 17.41 -11.50 17.31
CA VAL A 399 17.17 -10.44 18.29
C VAL A 399 17.93 -10.81 19.56
N SER A 400 19.23 -10.49 19.59
CA SER A 400 20.03 -10.61 20.79
C SER A 400 19.84 -9.34 21.60
N ASP A 401 19.15 -9.48 22.74
CA ASP A 401 19.20 -8.49 23.81
C ASP A 401 20.63 -8.43 24.34
N ARG A 402 21.46 -7.56 23.74
CA ARG A 402 22.69 -7.06 24.36
C ARG A 402 23.13 -5.78 23.67
N SER A 403 22.68 -4.66 24.24
CA SER A 403 23.43 -3.42 24.24
C SER A 403 24.83 -3.69 24.80
N GLY A 404 25.86 -3.33 24.04
CA GLY A 404 27.24 -3.51 24.47
C GLY A 404 28.25 -3.32 23.35
N PHE A 405 28.46 -2.08 22.93
CA PHE A 405 29.76 -1.71 22.39
C PHE A 405 30.74 -1.66 23.56
N SER A 406 31.65 -2.63 23.67
CA SER A 406 32.88 -2.47 24.46
C SER A 406 34.08 -2.90 23.63
N TRP A 407 35.02 -1.99 23.43
CA TRP A 407 36.39 -2.35 23.07
C TRP A 407 37.05 -2.96 24.31
N GLY A 408 37.53 -4.21 24.20
CA GLY A 408 38.23 -4.88 25.31
C GLY A 408 38.54 -6.35 25.06
N ASP A 409 39.71 -6.56 24.45
CA ASP A 409 40.63 -7.71 24.62
C ASP A 409 40.12 -9.14 24.40
N ALA A 410 40.24 -9.61 23.14
CA ALA A 410 40.65 -10.98 22.79
C ALA A 410 40.78 -11.05 21.25
N GLY A 411 42.01 -11.02 20.74
CA GLY A 411 42.28 -11.23 19.32
C GLY A 411 41.99 -12.68 18.90
N PRO A 412 41.60 -12.95 17.64
CA PRO A 412 41.48 -14.31 17.16
C PRO A 412 42.89 -14.88 16.93
N GLU A 413 43.24 -15.92 17.69
CA GLU A 413 44.40 -16.77 17.38
C GLU A 413 44.22 -17.39 15.99
N ARG A 414 45.23 -17.21 15.15
CA ARG A 414 45.33 -17.87 13.84
C ARG A 414 45.56 -19.37 14.04
N PRO A 415 44.88 -20.27 13.32
CA PRO A 415 45.29 -21.67 13.26
C PRO A 415 46.62 -21.81 12.49
N PRO A 416 47.50 -22.75 12.85
CA PRO A 416 48.78 -22.90 12.19
C PRO A 416 48.61 -23.50 10.79
N VAL A 417 49.34 -22.92 9.84
CA VAL A 417 49.48 -23.43 8.47
C VAL A 417 50.35 -24.68 8.51
N ALA A 418 49.79 -25.84 8.15
CA ALA A 418 50.55 -27.03 7.80
C ALA A 418 50.85 -26.99 6.29
N VAL A 419 52.11 -27.26 5.95
CA VAL A 419 52.70 -27.15 4.62
C VAL A 419 52.49 -28.47 3.87
N ASP A 420 51.88 -28.42 2.68
CA ASP A 420 51.83 -29.54 1.74
C ASP A 420 53.23 -29.90 1.21
N PRO A 421 53.47 -31.19 0.94
CA PRO A 421 54.23 -31.56 -0.24
C PRO A 421 53.36 -32.37 -1.22
N ALA A 422 53.51 -32.00 -2.48
CA ALA A 422 52.79 -32.47 -3.66
C ALA A 422 52.81 -34.00 -3.89
N ALA A 423 51.75 -34.54 -4.51
CA ALA A 423 51.75 -35.03 -5.90
C ALA A 423 50.50 -35.87 -6.28
N ASN A 424 50.12 -35.71 -7.57
CA ASN A 424 49.26 -36.55 -8.43
C ASN A 424 47.73 -36.39 -8.29
N LEU A 425 46.99 -35.75 -9.22
CA LEU A 425 46.70 -36.05 -10.64
C LEU A 425 46.00 -37.43 -10.85
N TYR A 426 44.64 -37.41 -10.77
CA TYR A 426 43.54 -38.27 -11.32
C TYR A 426 43.80 -39.74 -11.78
N PRO A 427 42.78 -40.64 -11.93
CA PRO A 427 41.38 -40.72 -11.40
C PRO A 427 40.99 -42.15 -10.89
N ASP A 428 39.71 -42.35 -10.53
CA ASP A 428 38.84 -43.49 -10.92
C ASP A 428 38.03 -44.23 -9.81
N PHE A 429 36.88 -44.74 -10.25
CA PHE A 429 35.73 -45.32 -9.55
C PHE A 429 35.97 -46.63 -8.78
N ALA A 430 35.04 -46.88 -7.85
CA ALA A 430 34.69 -48.15 -7.19
C ALA A 430 35.41 -48.50 -5.87
N SER A 431 34.69 -48.39 -4.75
CA SER A 431 34.23 -49.56 -3.99
C SER A 431 33.48 -49.17 -2.72
N THR A 432 32.25 -49.67 -2.66
CA THR A 432 31.33 -49.95 -1.57
C THR A 432 31.90 -50.09 -0.14
N ALA A 433 31.05 -49.66 0.81
CA ALA A 433 30.73 -50.28 2.10
C ALA A 433 31.30 -49.65 3.40
N LYS A 434 30.37 -48.97 4.09
CA LYS A 434 30.10 -48.99 5.54
C LYS A 434 31.29 -48.76 6.49
N SER A 435 31.22 -47.65 7.23
CA SER A 435 30.72 -47.62 8.61
C SER A 435 30.93 -46.23 9.22
N MET A 436 29.92 -45.69 9.90
CA MET A 436 30.04 -45.09 11.23
C MET A 436 28.71 -44.44 11.61
N GLU A 437 28.08 -45.05 12.60
CA GLU A 437 27.02 -44.47 13.40
C GLU A 437 27.57 -43.33 14.27
N ALA A 438 26.76 -42.28 14.35
CA ALA A 438 26.47 -41.40 15.49
C ALA A 438 27.63 -40.80 16.31
N ASP A 439 27.71 -39.46 16.29
CA ASP A 439 27.44 -38.75 17.54
C ASP A 439 26.64 -37.45 17.29
N ALA A 440 25.68 -37.22 18.17
CA ALA A 440 24.55 -36.33 17.98
C ALA A 440 24.65 -35.08 18.86
N SER A 441 24.48 -33.92 18.24
CA SER A 441 23.90 -32.74 18.91
C SER A 441 22.88 -32.12 17.95
N HIS A 442 21.71 -32.76 17.88
CA HIS A 442 20.58 -32.34 17.05
C HIS A 442 19.74 -31.29 17.80
N ASP A 443 19.84 -30.05 17.33
CA ASP A 443 18.90 -28.97 17.65
C ASP A 443 17.59 -29.21 16.89
N GLY A 444 16.44 -29.07 17.57
CA GLY A 444 15.12 -29.58 17.20
C GLY A 444 14.42 -28.94 16.00
N ARG A 445 15.12 -28.70 14.89
CA ARG A 445 14.59 -28.10 13.66
C ARG A 445 14.33 -29.08 12.51
N MET A 446 14.68 -30.35 12.64
CA MET A 446 14.50 -31.35 11.55
C MET A 446 13.18 -32.16 11.58
N GLU A 447 12.21 -31.87 12.46
CA GLU A 447 10.95 -32.64 12.48
C GLU A 447 9.93 -32.29 11.37
N ASN A 448 10.16 -31.22 10.57
CA ASN A 448 9.16 -30.71 9.62
C ASN A 448 9.66 -30.64 8.15
N ALA A 449 10.72 -31.36 7.79
CA ALA A 449 11.24 -31.38 6.43
C ALA A 449 10.63 -32.54 5.63
N ILE A 450 9.77 -32.24 4.66
CA ILE A 450 9.28 -33.25 3.70
C ILE A 450 10.43 -33.58 2.75
N ALA A 451 10.99 -34.78 2.87
CA ALA A 451 12.11 -35.22 2.05
C ALA A 451 11.68 -35.38 0.58
N SER A 452 12.45 -34.79 -0.34
CA SER A 452 12.18 -34.86 -1.78
C SER A 452 12.82 -36.09 -2.47
N VAL A 453 13.66 -36.82 -1.73
CA VAL A 453 14.33 -38.05 -2.17
C VAL A 453 13.95 -39.18 -1.24
N ASP A 454 13.84 -40.40 -1.78
CA ASP A 454 13.62 -41.61 -1.00
C ASP A 454 14.93 -42.14 -0.37
N GLU A 455 14.85 -43.20 0.42
CA GLU A 455 16.02 -43.84 1.06
C GLU A 455 17.01 -44.44 0.04
N GLY A 456 16.61 -44.59 -1.23
CA GLY A 456 17.45 -45.04 -2.34
C GLY A 456 18.17 -43.90 -3.07
N GLY A 457 17.84 -42.64 -2.77
CA GLY A 457 18.38 -41.46 -3.45
C GLY A 457 17.63 -41.07 -4.72
N ASP A 458 16.49 -41.72 -5.02
CA ASP A 458 15.64 -41.41 -6.17
C ASP A 458 14.57 -40.37 -5.79
N VAL A 459 14.11 -39.62 -6.79
CA VAL A 459 13.10 -38.57 -6.60
C VAL A 459 11.74 -39.21 -6.30
N ARG A 460 11.13 -38.85 -5.17
CA ARG A 460 9.83 -39.38 -4.76
C ARG A 460 8.74 -39.01 -5.74
N LYS A 461 7.74 -39.89 -5.88
CA LYS A 461 6.58 -39.61 -6.73
C LYS A 461 5.80 -38.44 -6.17
N LEU A 462 5.31 -37.58 -7.06
CA LEU A 462 4.53 -36.40 -6.70
C LEU A 462 3.34 -36.75 -5.79
N ALA A 463 2.71 -37.92 -6.00
CA ALA A 463 1.59 -38.39 -5.18
C ALA A 463 1.97 -38.68 -3.72
N GLU A 464 3.18 -39.15 -3.45
CA GLU A 464 3.66 -39.48 -2.10
C GLU A 464 4.04 -38.21 -1.32
N VAL A 465 4.65 -37.24 -2.01
CA VAL A 465 4.94 -35.91 -1.45
C VAL A 465 3.66 -35.12 -1.20
N GLU A 466 2.68 -35.24 -2.11
CA GLU A 466 1.35 -34.63 -1.98
C GLU A 466 0.58 -35.19 -0.78
N GLU A 467 0.60 -36.52 -0.59
CA GLU A 467 -0.04 -37.18 0.55
C GLU A 467 0.55 -36.69 1.89
N GLU A 468 1.88 -36.68 2.01
CA GLU A 468 2.58 -36.26 3.23
C GLU A 468 2.32 -34.79 3.56
N LEU A 469 2.29 -33.92 2.54
CA LEU A 469 1.96 -32.51 2.69
C LEU A 469 0.50 -32.30 3.14
N ILE A 470 -0.44 -33.10 2.64
CA ILE A 470 -1.84 -33.07 3.07
C ILE A 470 -1.97 -33.51 4.52
N ARG A 471 -1.31 -34.60 4.93
CA ARG A 471 -1.30 -35.07 6.34
C ARG A 471 -0.69 -34.04 7.27
N PHE A 472 0.42 -33.42 6.87
CA PHE A 472 1.05 -32.33 7.61
C PHE A 472 0.11 -31.13 7.77
N ALA A 473 -0.52 -30.68 6.68
CA ALA A 473 -1.44 -29.55 6.71
C ALA A 473 -2.66 -29.83 7.62
N LEU A 474 -3.21 -31.04 7.57
CA LEU A 474 -4.28 -31.45 8.49
C LEU A 474 -3.86 -31.39 9.95
N LYS A 475 -2.65 -31.87 10.29
CA LYS A 475 -2.09 -31.80 11.64
C LYS A 475 -1.86 -30.35 12.08
N PHE A 476 -1.23 -29.54 11.24
CA PHE A 476 -0.85 -28.16 11.55
C PHE A 476 -2.08 -27.26 11.76
N TYR A 477 -3.12 -27.44 10.94
CA TYR A 477 -4.37 -26.67 11.01
C TYR A 477 -5.48 -27.37 11.81
N ARG A 478 -5.14 -28.40 12.61
CA ARG A 478 -6.06 -29.11 13.52
C ARG A 478 -7.37 -29.58 12.84
N GLY A 479 -7.28 -30.13 11.63
CA GLY A 479 -8.45 -30.66 10.90
C GLY A 479 -9.39 -29.61 10.30
N GLN A 480 -9.04 -28.32 10.27
CA GLN A 480 -9.89 -27.29 9.66
C GLN A 480 -9.86 -27.36 8.12
N MET A 481 -10.71 -28.19 7.51
CA MET A 481 -10.74 -28.49 6.06
C MET A 481 -10.76 -27.26 5.15
N SER A 482 -11.54 -26.23 5.49
CA SER A 482 -11.61 -24.98 4.70
C SER A 482 -10.29 -24.18 4.76
N GLN A 483 -9.58 -24.23 5.88
CA GLN A 483 -8.28 -23.57 6.05
C GLN A 483 -7.19 -24.36 5.32
N VAL A 484 -7.22 -25.68 5.41
CA VAL A 484 -6.28 -26.60 4.74
C VAL A 484 -6.40 -26.47 3.22
N ALA A 485 -7.61 -26.54 2.66
CA ALA A 485 -7.83 -26.37 1.22
C ALA A 485 -7.34 -25.01 0.70
N ARG A 486 -7.65 -23.93 1.43
CA ARG A 486 -7.21 -22.57 1.08
C ARG A 486 -5.69 -22.40 1.13
N LYS A 487 -5.02 -23.04 2.09
CA LYS A 487 -3.56 -22.93 2.28
C LYS A 487 -2.76 -23.83 1.35
N LEU A 488 -3.32 -24.97 0.95
CA LEU A 488 -2.77 -25.85 -0.08
C LEU A 488 -3.09 -25.37 -1.51
N GLY A 489 -3.93 -24.35 -1.67
CA GLY A 489 -4.29 -23.80 -2.99
C GLY A 489 -5.19 -24.71 -3.83
N ILE A 490 -5.88 -25.68 -3.20
CA ILE A 490 -6.77 -26.62 -3.87
C ILE A 490 -8.24 -26.39 -3.47
N GLY A 491 -9.16 -26.76 -4.36
CA GLY A 491 -10.60 -26.70 -4.05
C GLY A 491 -10.98 -27.67 -2.91
N ARG A 492 -11.98 -27.31 -2.10
CA ARG A 492 -12.47 -28.19 -1.02
C ARG A 492 -12.92 -29.57 -1.53
N SER A 493 -13.62 -29.61 -2.67
CA SER A 493 -14.00 -30.87 -3.33
C SER A 493 -12.80 -31.70 -3.76
N THR A 494 -11.72 -31.05 -4.23
CA THR A 494 -10.47 -31.70 -4.58
C THR A 494 -9.76 -32.27 -3.36
N LEU A 495 -9.73 -31.53 -2.24
CA LEU A 495 -9.19 -32.02 -0.97
C LEU A 495 -9.94 -33.26 -0.48
N TYR A 496 -11.28 -33.23 -0.43
CA TYR A 496 -12.08 -34.40 -0.02
C TYR A 496 -11.87 -35.62 -0.94
N ARG A 497 -11.72 -35.40 -2.25
CA ARG A 497 -11.40 -36.47 -3.20
C ARG A 497 -10.03 -37.09 -2.89
N LYS A 498 -9.01 -36.25 -2.69
CA LYS A 498 -7.64 -36.68 -2.34
C LYS A 498 -7.58 -37.43 -1.01
N LEU A 499 -8.33 -36.98 0.01
CA LEU A 499 -8.41 -37.69 1.30
C LEU A 499 -9.01 -39.10 1.12
N LYS A 500 -10.00 -39.24 0.24
CA LYS A 500 -10.57 -40.56 -0.11
C LYS A 500 -9.60 -41.42 -0.91
N ASP A 501 -8.89 -40.84 -1.87
CA ASP A 501 -7.92 -41.55 -2.72
C ASP A 501 -6.71 -42.06 -1.90
N TYR A 502 -6.32 -41.33 -0.84
CA TYR A 502 -5.21 -41.68 0.07
C TYR A 502 -5.64 -42.37 1.38
N GLY A 503 -6.94 -42.63 1.59
CA GLY A 503 -7.44 -43.29 2.80
C GLY A 503 -7.18 -42.51 4.11
N ILE A 504 -7.21 -41.17 4.07
CA ILE A 504 -6.92 -40.29 5.21
C ILE A 504 -8.21 -39.90 5.93
N ASP A 505 -8.31 -40.19 7.22
CA ASP A 505 -9.37 -39.68 8.08
C ASP A 505 -9.11 -38.20 8.47
N PRO A 506 -9.99 -37.25 8.08
CA PRO A 506 -9.84 -35.83 8.41
C PRO A 506 -9.84 -35.50 9.92
N ASP A 507 -10.49 -36.32 10.75
CA ASP A 507 -10.56 -36.11 12.21
C ASP A 507 -9.43 -36.82 12.96
N ASN A 508 -8.74 -37.77 12.29
CA ASN A 508 -7.57 -38.44 12.83
C ASN A 508 -6.51 -38.75 11.74
N PRO A 509 -5.71 -37.76 11.31
CA PRO A 509 -4.85 -37.85 10.12
C PRO A 509 -3.68 -38.86 10.23
N LEU A 510 -3.48 -39.46 11.41
CA LEU A 510 -2.46 -40.49 11.69
C LEU A 510 -3.03 -41.92 11.71
N ARG A 511 -4.34 -42.09 11.58
CA ARG A 511 -4.98 -43.41 11.51
C ARG A 511 -5.11 -43.81 10.04
N GLU A 512 -4.49 -44.91 9.64
CA GLU A 512 -4.81 -45.52 8.35
C GLU A 512 -6.27 -46.00 8.42
N ALA A 513 -7.09 -45.62 7.44
CA ALA A 513 -8.40 -46.22 7.28
C ALA A 513 -8.21 -47.71 6.97
N ALA A 514 -8.78 -48.58 7.81
CA ALA A 514 -8.75 -50.04 7.65
C ALA A 514 -9.48 -50.51 6.39
#